data_AF-F2AU55-F1
#
_entry.id   AF-F2AU55-F1
#
_cell.length_a   1.000
_cell.length_b   1.000
_cell.length_c   1.000
_cell.angle_alpha   90.00
_cell.angle_beta   90.00
_cell.angle_gamma   90.00
#
_symmetry.space_group_name_H-M   'P 1'
#
loop_
_entity.id
_entity.type
_entity.pdbx_description
1 polymer ?
#
loop_
_entity_poly.entity_id
_entity_poly.type
_entity_poly.pdbx_seq_one_letter_code
_entity_poly.pdbx_strand_id
1 'polypeptide(L)'
;MWGTFEYSTRRDVVQRPSPSNIFHRPSPMNASAKTSTLRAKPDWGYRILLAIAAIVAGWLLLMPICPPVIRSTMQRFHLRTPSFAWWAIQTPIPAMYNFKNTTEVRDLPPEGELAGLIDPLWLSPLDEDAAKPGILATRTINHYPAREFTFANGRVRYLQDESPRWLVIESHYRGESMHSTYELTRDDVGNWQMVLAEEPAS
;
A
#
# COMPACT_ATOMS: atom_id res chain seq x y z
N MET A 1 32.89 0.32 10.16
CA MET A 1 32.82 0.22 11.63
C MET A 1 31.64 -0.69 11.94
N TRP A 2 31.89 -1.99 12.05
CA TRP A 2 30.85 -3.02 12.20
C TRP A 2 30.95 -3.59 13.61
N GLY A 3 29.95 -3.30 14.44
CA GLY A 3 29.89 -3.78 15.82
C GLY A 3 29.29 -5.18 15.89
N THR A 4 30.06 -6.13 16.39
CA THR A 4 29.63 -7.48 16.76
C THR A 4 28.90 -7.44 18.10
N PHE A 5 27.67 -7.94 18.15
CA PHE A 5 26.93 -8.16 19.40
C PHE A 5 27.26 -9.57 19.93
N GLU A 6 27.99 -9.64 21.05
CA GLU A 6 28.21 -10.88 21.80
C GLU A 6 27.00 -11.21 22.69
N TYR A 7 26.45 -12.41 22.52
CA TYR A 7 25.44 -12.98 23.40
C TYR A 7 26.10 -13.58 24.66
N SER A 8 26.09 -12.85 25.78
CA SER A 8 26.53 -13.36 27.07
C SER A 8 25.44 -14.24 27.69
N THR A 9 25.58 -15.57 27.57
CA THR A 9 24.76 -16.54 28.31
C THR A 9 25.33 -16.71 29.72
N ARG A 10 24.73 -16.01 30.69
CA ARG A 10 24.97 -16.24 32.12
C ARG A 10 24.48 -17.65 32.46
N ARG A 11 25.40 -18.60 32.65
CA ARG A 11 25.12 -19.90 33.25
C ARG A 11 25.08 -19.71 34.75
N ASP A 12 23.89 -19.63 35.33
CA ASP A 12 23.72 -19.72 36.77
C ASP A 12 24.17 -21.12 37.24
N VAL A 13 25.20 -21.12 38.07
CA VAL A 13 25.77 -22.33 38.69
C VAL A 13 24.76 -22.85 39.70
N VAL A 14 24.06 -23.93 39.34
CA VAL A 14 23.19 -24.65 40.28
C VAL A 14 24.06 -25.40 41.28
N GLN A 15 24.08 -24.90 42.52
CA GLN A 15 24.73 -25.49 43.67
C GLN A 15 24.02 -26.81 44.03
N ARG A 16 24.71 -27.96 43.96
CA ARG A 16 24.15 -29.26 44.38
C ARG A 16 24.07 -29.31 45.92
N PRO A 17 22.95 -29.74 46.52
CA PRO A 17 22.91 -30.07 47.94
C PRO A 17 23.47 -31.48 48.18
N SER A 18 24.23 -31.61 49.27
CA SER A 18 24.83 -32.84 49.79
C SER A 18 23.77 -33.78 50.40
N PRO A 19 23.92 -35.12 50.35
CA PRO A 19 22.89 -36.03 50.82
C PRO A 19 23.01 -36.30 52.33
N SER A 20 21.96 -36.01 53.08
CA SER A 20 21.76 -36.57 54.41
C SER A 20 20.38 -37.23 54.49
N ASN A 21 20.40 -38.56 54.51
CA ASN A 21 19.26 -39.42 54.83
C ASN A 21 18.67 -39.04 56.19
N ILE A 22 17.33 -39.01 56.31
CA ILE A 22 16.57 -39.51 57.47
C ILE A 22 15.12 -39.77 57.00
N PHE A 23 14.67 -41.00 57.24
CA PHE A 23 13.31 -41.52 57.04
C PHE A 23 12.23 -40.66 57.72
N HIS A 24 11.10 -40.39 57.04
CA HIS A 24 9.76 -40.62 57.63
C HIS A 24 8.57 -40.50 56.65
N ARG A 25 7.73 -41.54 56.69
CA ARG A 25 6.29 -41.68 56.35
C ARG A 25 5.81 -41.57 54.88
N PRO A 26 5.09 -42.59 54.36
CA PRO A 26 4.24 -42.40 53.20
C PRO A 26 2.98 -41.62 53.62
N SER A 27 2.85 -40.38 53.15
CA SER A 27 1.59 -39.65 53.22
C SER A 27 0.54 -40.32 52.33
N PRO A 28 -0.73 -40.39 52.75
CA PRO A 28 -1.78 -40.99 51.93
C PRO A 28 -1.96 -40.21 50.62
N MET A 29 -1.87 -40.92 49.50
CA MET A 29 -2.30 -40.44 48.19
C MET A 29 -3.80 -40.11 48.23
N ASN A 30 -4.13 -38.88 48.56
CA ASN A 30 -5.41 -38.26 48.24
C ASN A 30 -5.15 -36.85 47.69
N ALA A 31 -4.28 -36.77 46.70
CA ALA A 31 -4.33 -35.66 45.76
C ALA A 31 -5.52 -35.93 44.84
N SER A 32 -6.70 -35.50 45.26
CA SER A 32 -7.79 -35.22 44.34
C SER A 32 -7.22 -34.20 43.34
N ALA A 33 -6.79 -34.70 42.19
CA ALA A 33 -6.50 -33.88 41.03
C ALA A 33 -7.85 -33.28 40.63
N LYS A 34 -8.23 -32.17 41.29
CA LYS A 34 -9.23 -31.27 40.78
C LYS A 34 -8.64 -30.79 39.46
N THR A 35 -9.04 -31.45 38.37
CA THR A 35 -8.80 -31.00 37.02
C THR A 35 -9.40 -29.61 36.97
N SER A 36 -8.57 -28.60 37.24
CA SER A 36 -8.98 -27.22 37.09
C SER A 36 -9.16 -27.05 35.59
N THR A 37 -10.39 -27.25 35.13
CA THR A 37 -10.83 -26.76 33.84
C THR A 37 -10.78 -25.25 33.95
N LEU A 38 -9.57 -24.70 33.77
CA LEU A 38 -9.37 -23.29 33.56
C LEU A 38 -10.22 -22.96 32.34
N ARG A 39 -11.41 -22.39 32.59
CA ARG A 39 -12.30 -21.90 31.54
C ARG A 39 -11.47 -20.86 30.80
N ALA A 40 -10.96 -21.24 29.64
CA ALA A 40 -10.16 -20.34 28.81
C ALA A 40 -11.01 -19.09 28.56
N LYS A 41 -10.53 -17.93 29.02
CA LYS A 41 -11.20 -16.67 28.75
C LYS A 41 -11.24 -16.49 27.23
N PRO A 42 -12.35 -16.00 26.65
CA PRO A 42 -12.43 -15.77 25.22
C PRO A 42 -11.32 -14.81 24.78
N ASP A 43 -10.49 -15.28 23.85
CA ASP A 43 -9.46 -14.46 23.22
C ASP A 43 -10.11 -13.58 22.15
N TRP A 44 -10.48 -12.37 22.55
CA TRP A 44 -11.06 -11.38 21.65
C TRP A 44 -10.07 -10.87 20.60
N GLY A 45 -8.78 -10.78 20.95
CA GLY A 45 -7.73 -10.36 20.02
C GLY A 45 -7.63 -11.32 18.85
N TYR A 46 -7.52 -12.62 19.13
CA TYR A 46 -7.50 -13.67 18.11
C TYR A 46 -8.77 -13.65 17.24
N ARG A 47 -9.95 -13.51 17.85
CA ARG A 47 -11.23 -13.46 17.12
C ARG A 47 -11.33 -12.26 16.18
N ILE A 48 -10.88 -11.08 16.62
CA ILE A 48 -10.84 -9.87 15.79
C ILE A 48 -9.88 -10.07 14.62
N LEU A 49 -8.68 -10.61 14.89
CA LEU A 49 -7.68 -10.88 13.85
C LEU A 49 -8.22 -11.87 12.80
N LEU A 50 -8.88 -12.94 13.25
CA LEU A 50 -9.52 -13.93 12.38
C LEU A 50 -10.65 -13.31 11.56
N ALA A 51 -11.47 -12.43 12.15
CA ALA A 51 -12.53 -11.73 11.45
C ALA A 51 -11.97 -10.81 10.36
N ILE A 52 -10.92 -10.03 10.66
CA ILE A 52 -10.23 -9.18 9.68
C ILE A 52 -9.66 -10.02 8.54
N ALA A 53 -8.99 -11.14 8.85
CA ALA A 53 -8.44 -12.04 7.86
C ALA A 53 -9.53 -12.61 6.93
N ALA A 54 -10.68 -13.01 7.49
CA ALA A 54 -11.82 -13.49 6.73
C ALA A 54 -12.41 -12.40 5.81
N ILE A 55 -12.52 -11.16 6.28
CA ILE A 55 -12.99 -10.02 5.48
C ILE A 55 -12.03 -9.75 4.31
N VAL A 56 -10.73 -9.70 4.58
CA VAL A 56 -9.71 -9.48 3.52
C VAL A 56 -9.73 -10.62 2.51
N ALA A 57 -9.83 -11.87 2.95
CA ALA A 57 -9.95 -13.02 2.06
C ALA A 57 -11.22 -12.93 1.19
N GLY A 58 -12.36 -12.58 1.80
CA GLY A 58 -13.61 -12.35 1.07
C GLY A 58 -13.48 -11.25 0.02
N TRP A 59 -12.81 -10.14 0.35
CA TRP A 59 -12.55 -9.06 -0.62
C TRP A 59 -11.71 -9.55 -1.82
N LEU A 60 -10.64 -10.29 -1.56
CA LEU A 60 -9.77 -10.83 -2.61
C LEU A 60 -10.48 -11.83 -3.51
N LEU A 61 -11.39 -12.64 -2.95
CA LEU A 61 -12.22 -13.58 -3.72
C LEU A 61 -13.27 -12.88 -4.58
N LEU A 62 -13.82 -11.75 -4.11
CA LEU A 62 -14.81 -10.96 -4.86
C LEU A 62 -14.16 -10.11 -5.96
N MET A 63 -12.91 -9.68 -5.77
CA MET A 63 -12.20 -8.79 -6.69
C MET A 63 -12.22 -9.24 -8.16
N PRO A 64 -12.00 -10.50 -8.56
CA PRO A 64 -12.00 -10.88 -9.98
C PRO A 64 -13.37 -10.87 -10.67
N ILE A 65 -14.47 -10.73 -9.92
CA ILE A 65 -15.84 -10.98 -10.41
C ILE A 65 -16.79 -9.80 -10.13
N CYS A 66 -16.55 -9.02 -9.08
CA CYS A 66 -17.45 -7.98 -8.60
C CYS A 66 -16.96 -6.57 -9.01
N PRO A 67 -17.57 -5.91 -10.02
CA PRO A 67 -17.11 -4.60 -10.50
C PRO A 67 -17.03 -3.51 -9.42
N PRO A 68 -17.96 -3.40 -8.44
CA PRO A 68 -17.83 -2.46 -7.34
C PRO A 68 -16.56 -2.65 -6.51
N VAL A 69 -16.16 -3.90 -6.26
CA VAL A 69 -14.94 -4.24 -5.51
C VAL A 69 -13.69 -3.87 -6.32
N ILE A 70 -13.71 -4.14 -7.63
CA ILE A 70 -12.66 -3.72 -8.57
C ILE A 70 -12.50 -2.21 -8.50
N ARG A 71 -13.58 -1.47 -8.75
CA ARG A 71 -13.59 0.00 -8.78
C ARG A 71 -13.15 0.61 -7.47
N SER A 72 -13.65 0.12 -6.33
CA SER A 72 -13.20 0.58 -5.01
C SER A 72 -11.70 0.40 -4.84
N THR A 73 -11.16 -0.75 -5.27
CA THR A 73 -9.73 -1.03 -5.16
C THR A 73 -8.90 -0.14 -6.09
N MET A 74 -9.38 0.13 -7.31
CA MET A 74 -8.73 1.06 -8.26
C MET A 74 -8.76 2.50 -7.74
N GLN A 75 -9.89 2.96 -7.19
CA GLN A 75 -10.01 4.28 -6.55
C GLN A 75 -8.97 4.46 -5.44
N ARG A 76 -8.71 3.42 -4.64
CA ARG A 76 -7.65 3.45 -3.63
C ARG A 76 -6.27 3.67 -4.24
N PHE A 77 -5.97 3.04 -5.38
CA PHE A 77 -4.69 3.19 -6.08
C PHE A 77 -4.52 4.58 -6.69
N HIS A 78 -5.62 5.14 -7.15
CA HIS A 78 -5.69 6.47 -7.71
C HIS A 78 -5.86 7.57 -6.65
N LEU A 79 -5.97 7.25 -5.36
CA LEU A 79 -6.33 8.23 -4.30
C LEU A 79 -7.68 8.94 -4.54
N ARG A 80 -8.60 8.32 -5.28
CA ARG A 80 -9.97 8.79 -5.57
C ARG A 80 -11.05 8.15 -4.70
N THR A 81 -10.71 7.72 -3.49
CA THR A 81 -11.68 7.18 -2.53
C THR A 81 -12.55 8.31 -1.97
N PRO A 82 -13.85 8.08 -1.70
CA PRO A 82 -14.77 9.12 -1.22
C PRO A 82 -14.42 9.67 0.16
N SER A 83 -13.65 8.93 0.97
CA SER A 83 -13.21 9.40 2.29
C SER A 83 -11.92 8.72 2.73
N PHE A 84 -11.22 9.36 3.66
CA PHE A 84 -10.04 8.78 4.31
C PHE A 84 -10.37 7.46 5.04
N ALA A 85 -11.53 7.38 5.71
CA ALA A 85 -11.94 6.15 6.40
C ALA A 85 -12.10 4.98 5.42
N TRP A 86 -12.70 5.24 4.25
CA TRP A 86 -12.85 4.22 3.21
C TRP A 86 -11.51 3.78 2.63
N TRP A 87 -10.58 4.73 2.45
CA TRP A 87 -9.21 4.43 2.06
C TRP A 87 -8.49 3.56 3.12
N ALA A 88 -8.62 3.93 4.40
CA ALA A 88 -7.95 3.29 5.52
C ALA A 88 -8.40 1.83 5.75
N ILE A 89 -9.71 1.56 5.63
CA ILE A 89 -10.27 0.20 5.77
C ILE A 89 -9.68 -0.75 4.75
N GLN A 90 -9.33 -0.24 3.57
CA GLN A 90 -8.74 -1.06 2.53
C GLN A 90 -7.24 -1.30 2.73
N THR A 91 -6.55 -0.62 3.65
CA THR A 91 -5.08 -0.77 3.83
C THR A 91 -4.59 -2.19 4.11
N PRO A 92 -5.34 -3.08 4.81
CA PRO A 92 -4.92 -4.47 5.02
C PRO A 92 -5.01 -5.32 3.75
N ILE A 93 -5.74 -4.85 2.73
CA ILE A 93 -5.86 -5.52 1.44
C ILE A 93 -4.56 -5.27 0.68
N PRO A 94 -3.77 -6.32 0.35
CA PRO A 94 -2.49 -6.15 -0.31
C PRO A 94 -2.65 -5.35 -1.60
N ALA A 95 -1.65 -4.52 -1.90
CA ALA A 95 -1.59 -3.86 -3.18
C ALA A 95 -1.33 -4.94 -4.24
N MET A 96 -2.33 -5.20 -5.07
CA MET A 96 -2.25 -6.30 -6.01
C MET A 96 -1.42 -5.93 -7.23
N TYR A 97 -0.45 -6.77 -7.56
CA TYR A 97 0.38 -6.68 -8.77
C TYR A 97 -0.39 -6.96 -10.08
N ASN A 98 -1.70 -7.21 -10.01
CA ASN A 98 -2.51 -7.56 -11.18
C ASN A 98 -3.10 -6.36 -11.91
N PHE A 99 -3.01 -5.15 -11.34
CA PHE A 99 -3.36 -3.93 -12.06
C PHE A 99 -2.20 -3.55 -12.97
N LYS A 100 -2.50 -3.39 -14.26
CA LYS A 100 -1.59 -2.70 -15.18
C LYS A 100 -1.77 -1.21 -14.91
N ASN A 101 -0.93 -0.63 -14.04
CA ASN A 101 -0.93 0.80 -13.81
C ASN A 101 0.17 1.44 -14.67
N THR A 102 -0.20 2.46 -15.44
CA THR A 102 0.71 3.31 -16.20
C THR A 102 0.66 4.70 -15.58
N THR A 103 1.82 5.33 -15.42
CA THR A 103 1.95 6.73 -15.02
C THR A 103 2.65 7.50 -16.13
N GLU A 104 2.11 8.64 -16.51
CA GLU A 104 2.78 9.64 -17.34
C GLU A 104 3.00 10.92 -16.53
N VAL A 105 4.20 11.45 -16.59
CA VAL A 105 4.57 12.75 -16.04
C VAL A 105 4.67 13.74 -17.17
N ARG A 106 3.98 14.86 -17.06
CA ARG A 106 3.92 15.88 -18.11
C ARG A 106 4.28 17.25 -17.58
N ASP A 107 4.91 18.06 -18.42
CA ASP A 107 5.19 19.49 -18.18
C ASP A 107 4.03 20.40 -18.63
N LEU A 108 3.07 19.84 -19.36
CA LEU A 108 1.88 20.51 -19.88
C LEU A 108 0.61 19.70 -19.54
N PRO A 109 -0.54 20.38 -19.36
CA PRO A 109 -1.81 19.70 -19.14
C PRO A 109 -2.15 18.79 -20.34
N PRO A 110 -2.69 17.59 -20.10
CA PRO A 110 -3.02 16.66 -21.18
C PRO A 110 -4.10 17.18 -22.14
N GLU A 111 -4.95 18.13 -21.71
CA GLU A 111 -6.09 18.65 -22.50
C GLU A 111 -6.04 20.18 -22.74
N GLY A 112 -4.91 20.84 -22.54
CA GLY A 112 -4.81 22.29 -22.78
C GLY A 112 -4.85 22.67 -24.27
N GLU A 113 -5.17 23.92 -24.60
CA GLU A 113 -5.17 24.44 -25.98
C GLU A 113 -3.85 24.17 -26.75
N LEU A 114 -2.72 24.04 -26.04
CA LEU A 114 -1.43 23.64 -26.62
C LEU A 114 -1.34 22.15 -27.01
N ALA A 115 -2.09 21.25 -26.37
CA ALA A 115 -2.14 19.83 -26.74
C ALA A 115 -2.81 19.63 -28.12
N GLY A 116 -3.69 20.55 -28.52
CA GLY A 116 -4.29 20.60 -29.86
C GLY A 116 -3.54 21.50 -30.87
N LEU A 117 -2.67 22.39 -30.42
CA LEU A 117 -1.88 23.28 -31.30
C LEU A 117 -0.67 22.57 -31.92
N ILE A 118 -0.22 21.46 -31.33
CA ILE A 118 0.74 20.54 -31.96
C ILE A 118 -0.06 19.53 -32.77
N ASP A 119 -0.31 19.90 -34.03
CA ASP A 119 -1.03 19.11 -35.02
C ASP A 119 -0.46 17.66 -35.12
N PRO A 120 -1.31 16.61 -35.00
CA PRO A 120 -0.93 15.21 -35.23
C PRO A 120 -0.28 14.95 -36.60
N LEU A 121 -0.36 15.88 -37.56
CA LEU A 121 0.31 15.78 -38.85
C LEU A 121 1.83 16.00 -38.81
N TRP A 122 2.38 16.51 -37.70
CA TRP A 122 3.84 16.66 -37.50
C TRP A 122 4.45 15.55 -36.64
N LEU A 123 3.61 14.74 -35.99
CA LEU A 123 4.00 13.57 -35.21
C LEU A 123 3.67 12.34 -36.06
N SER A 124 4.67 11.73 -36.69
CA SER A 124 4.50 10.46 -37.40
C SER A 124 3.68 9.49 -36.53
N PRO A 125 2.46 9.08 -36.93
CA PRO A 125 1.62 8.18 -36.15
C PRO A 125 2.19 6.76 -35.98
N LEU A 126 3.42 6.54 -36.47
CA LEU A 126 4.14 5.28 -36.56
C LEU A 126 5.41 5.26 -35.70
N ASP A 127 5.83 6.38 -35.11
CA ASP A 127 6.92 6.40 -34.14
C ASP A 127 6.35 6.16 -32.74
N GLU A 128 6.27 4.90 -32.32
CA GLU A 128 5.95 4.52 -30.94
C GLU A 128 6.98 5.08 -29.92
N ASP A 129 8.17 5.45 -30.41
CA ASP A 129 9.28 6.01 -29.63
C ASP A 129 9.36 7.55 -29.67
N ALA A 130 8.50 8.24 -30.45
CA ALA A 130 8.43 9.69 -30.40
C ALA A 130 7.74 10.09 -29.08
N ALA A 131 8.53 10.45 -28.07
CA ALA A 131 8.04 11.03 -26.83
C ALA A 131 7.04 12.15 -27.18
N LYS A 132 5.75 11.94 -26.87
CA LYS A 132 4.72 12.93 -27.16
C LYS A 132 5.15 14.25 -26.51
N PRO A 133 4.99 15.38 -27.19
CA PRO A 133 5.46 16.66 -26.68
C PRO A 133 4.90 16.91 -25.29
N GLY A 134 5.81 17.26 -24.39
CA GLY A 134 5.52 17.54 -22.99
C GLY A 134 5.40 16.33 -22.06
N ILE A 135 5.67 15.10 -22.53
CA ILE A 135 5.85 13.95 -21.64
C ILE A 135 7.30 13.89 -21.16
N LEU A 136 7.50 14.03 -19.85
CA LEU A 136 8.81 13.93 -19.20
C LEU A 136 9.20 12.49 -18.87
N ALA A 137 8.21 11.64 -18.53
CA ALA A 137 8.43 10.24 -18.21
C ALA A 137 7.15 9.42 -18.34
N THR A 138 7.29 8.19 -18.83
CA THR A 138 6.22 7.19 -18.81
C THR A 138 6.72 5.93 -18.13
N ARG A 139 5.90 5.33 -17.27
CA ARG A 139 6.27 4.13 -16.52
C ARG A 139 5.08 3.22 -16.27
N THR A 140 5.30 1.93 -16.44
CA THR A 140 4.38 0.90 -15.96
C THR A 140 4.81 0.46 -14.56
N ILE A 141 3.90 0.53 -13.58
CA ILE A 141 4.17 0.23 -12.18
C ILE A 141 3.12 -0.75 -11.68
N ASN A 142 3.55 -1.86 -11.08
CA ASN A 142 2.63 -2.87 -10.53
C ASN A 142 2.23 -2.59 -9.07
N HIS A 143 2.29 -1.32 -8.63
CA HIS A 143 1.99 -0.90 -7.26
C HIS A 143 1.25 0.45 -7.27
N TYR A 144 1.16 1.17 -6.14
CA TYR A 144 0.42 2.44 -6.08
C TYR A 144 1.04 3.48 -7.02
N PRO A 145 0.38 3.88 -8.12
CA PRO A 145 0.94 4.79 -9.11
C PRO A 145 1.24 6.19 -8.54
N ALA A 146 0.40 6.67 -7.61
CA ALA A 146 0.62 7.93 -6.91
C ALA A 146 1.94 7.97 -6.08
N ARG A 147 2.60 6.83 -5.87
CA ARG A 147 3.94 6.78 -5.23
C ARG A 147 5.04 7.39 -6.06
N GLU A 148 4.86 7.49 -7.38
CA GLU A 148 5.83 8.12 -8.26
C GLU A 148 6.13 9.56 -7.81
N PHE A 149 5.16 10.28 -7.24
CA PHE A 149 5.35 11.64 -6.71
C PHE A 149 5.28 11.77 -5.19
N THR A 150 4.67 10.85 -4.47
CA THR A 150 4.65 10.97 -3.00
C THR A 150 6.00 10.59 -2.37
N PHE A 151 6.91 9.89 -3.07
CA PHE A 151 8.26 9.63 -2.57
C PHE A 151 9.31 10.66 -3.02
N ALA A 152 10.36 10.81 -2.19
CA ALA A 152 11.39 11.84 -2.36
C ALA A 152 12.07 11.80 -3.74
N ASN A 153 12.34 10.60 -4.29
CA ASN A 153 13.05 10.47 -5.56
C ASN A 153 12.31 11.11 -6.74
N GLY A 154 11.01 10.86 -6.87
CA GLY A 154 10.22 11.44 -7.96
C GLY A 154 9.94 12.92 -7.75
N ARG A 155 9.76 13.37 -6.49
CA ARG A 155 9.66 14.80 -6.17
C ARG A 155 10.88 15.57 -6.63
N VAL A 156 12.08 15.12 -6.24
CA VAL A 156 13.32 15.77 -6.68
C VAL A 156 13.45 15.69 -8.20
N ARG A 157 13.16 14.55 -8.81
CA ARG A 157 13.33 14.36 -10.25
C ARG A 157 12.44 15.28 -11.10
N TYR A 158 11.17 15.43 -10.74
CA TYR A 158 10.17 16.09 -11.59
C TYR A 158 9.76 17.48 -11.12
N LEU A 159 10.00 17.82 -9.85
CA LEU A 159 9.52 19.05 -9.21
C LEU A 159 10.64 19.96 -8.69
N GLN A 160 11.92 19.63 -8.95
CA GLN A 160 13.07 20.45 -8.50
C GLN A 160 13.10 21.86 -9.09
N ASP A 161 12.52 22.06 -10.27
CA ASP A 161 12.47 23.36 -10.95
C ASP A 161 11.25 24.18 -10.54
N GLU A 162 10.46 23.69 -9.58
CA GLU A 162 9.28 24.35 -9.00
C GLU A 162 8.14 24.64 -9.97
N SER A 163 8.25 24.18 -11.22
CA SER A 163 7.20 24.28 -12.23
C SER A 163 6.03 23.33 -11.94
N PRO A 164 4.79 23.70 -12.31
CA PRO A 164 3.66 22.79 -12.33
C PRO A 164 3.94 21.54 -13.16
N ARG A 165 3.38 20.40 -12.71
CA ARG A 165 3.43 19.12 -13.43
C ARG A 165 2.08 18.45 -13.43
N TRP A 166 1.85 17.63 -14.45
CA TRP A 166 0.66 16.80 -14.54
C TRP A 166 1.05 15.34 -14.43
N LEU A 167 0.47 14.65 -13.45
CA LEU A 167 0.55 13.20 -13.30
C LEU A 167 -0.72 12.59 -13.88
N VAL A 168 -0.56 11.85 -14.96
CA VAL A 168 -1.63 11.04 -15.55
C VAL A 168 -1.46 9.61 -15.06
N ILE A 169 -2.52 9.06 -14.49
CA ILE A 169 -2.57 7.69 -14.00
C ILE A 169 -3.64 6.95 -14.78
N GLU A 170 -3.25 5.82 -15.35
CA GLU A 170 -4.16 4.90 -16.01
C GLU A 170 -4.01 3.52 -15.38
N SER A 171 -5.10 2.90 -14.97
CA SER A 171 -5.10 1.53 -14.45
C SER A 171 -6.10 0.67 -15.18
N HIS A 172 -5.70 -0.58 -15.46
CA HIS A 172 -6.55 -1.57 -16.10
C HIS A 172 -6.63 -2.86 -15.30
N TYR A 173 -7.84 -3.40 -15.16
CA TYR A 173 -8.07 -4.71 -14.54
C TYR A 173 -9.36 -5.36 -15.05
N ARG A 174 -9.24 -6.53 -15.70
CA ARG A 174 -10.37 -7.39 -16.10
C ARG A 174 -11.51 -6.64 -16.81
N GLY A 175 -11.16 -5.73 -17.72
CA GLY A 175 -12.12 -4.95 -18.50
C GLY A 175 -12.57 -3.64 -17.86
N GLU A 176 -12.29 -3.41 -16.57
CA GLU A 176 -12.44 -2.10 -15.95
C GLU A 176 -11.17 -1.27 -16.18
N SER A 177 -11.36 0.00 -16.53
CA SER A 177 -10.29 0.99 -16.62
C SER A 177 -10.60 2.17 -15.71
N MET A 178 -9.56 2.82 -15.23
CA MET A 178 -9.67 4.08 -14.50
C MET A 178 -8.57 5.02 -14.97
N HIS A 179 -8.97 6.25 -15.25
CA HIS A 179 -8.08 7.34 -15.61
C HIS A 179 -8.15 8.41 -14.52
N SER A 180 -7.02 9.06 -14.22
CA SER A 180 -6.98 10.20 -13.31
C SER A 180 -5.83 11.10 -13.66
N THR A 181 -6.11 12.40 -13.76
CA THR A 181 -5.09 13.42 -13.97
C THR A 181 -4.97 14.25 -12.70
N TYR A 182 -3.75 14.38 -12.21
CA TYR A 182 -3.42 15.20 -11.06
C TYR A 182 -2.54 16.35 -11.50
N GLU A 183 -2.91 17.56 -11.13
CA GLU A 183 -2.06 18.73 -11.21
C GLU A 183 -1.22 18.83 -9.92
N LEU A 184 0.09 18.97 -10.05
CA LEU A 184 1.02 19.19 -8.97
C LEU A 184 1.49 20.63 -9.03
N THR A 185 1.10 21.43 -8.04
CA THR A 185 1.43 22.85 -7.93
C THR A 185 1.86 23.20 -6.53
N ARG A 186 2.39 24.41 -6.35
CA ARG A 186 2.56 24.99 -5.01
C ARG A 186 1.34 25.83 -4.64
N ASP A 187 0.96 25.76 -3.37
CA ASP A 187 0.01 26.71 -2.78
C ASP A 187 0.68 28.09 -2.55
N ASP A 188 -0.11 29.07 -2.13
CA ASP A 188 0.36 30.44 -1.87
C ASP A 188 1.43 30.53 -0.75
N VAL A 189 1.55 29.48 0.07
CA VAL A 189 2.51 29.37 1.18
C VAL A 189 3.76 28.60 0.74
N GLY A 190 3.78 28.09 -0.49
CA GLY A 190 4.89 27.35 -1.07
C GLY A 190 4.88 25.85 -0.78
N ASN A 191 3.82 25.28 -0.22
CA ASN A 191 3.70 23.82 -0.04
C ASN A 191 3.25 23.16 -1.35
N TRP A 192 3.77 21.97 -1.63
CA TRP A 192 3.29 21.16 -2.73
C TRP A 192 1.89 20.61 -2.44
N GLN A 193 0.97 20.84 -3.37
CA GLN A 193 -0.36 20.25 -3.41
C GLN A 193 -0.51 19.39 -4.67
N MET A 194 -1.31 18.34 -4.54
CA MET A 194 -1.71 17.48 -5.64
C MET A 194 -3.23 17.55 -5.76
N VAL A 195 -3.69 18.18 -6.83
CA VAL A 195 -5.11 18.48 -7.07
C VAL A 195 -5.60 17.57 -8.19
N LEU A 196 -6.72 16.88 -7.98
CA LEU A 196 -7.34 16.12 -9.05
C LEU A 196 -7.87 17.11 -10.09
N ALA A 197 -7.33 17.08 -11.30
CA ALA A 197 -7.91 17.80 -12.42
C ALA A 197 -9.24 17.10 -12.75
N GLU A 198 -10.34 17.86 -12.78
CA GLU A 198 -11.69 17.30 -12.97
C GLU A 198 -11.74 16.42 -14.23
N GLU A 199 -12.48 15.31 -14.15
CA GLU A 199 -12.80 14.50 -15.33
C GLU A 199 -13.55 15.38 -16.34
N PRO A 200 -13.17 15.40 -17.64
CA PRO A 200 -14.06 15.97 -18.64
C PRO A 200 -15.39 15.23 -18.53
N ALA A 201 -16.47 16.00 -18.38
CA ALA A 201 -17.83 15.47 -18.38
C ALA A 201 -18.01 14.63 -19.65
N SER A 202 -18.25 13.32 -19.46
CA SER A 202 -18.60 12.39 -20.54
C SER A 202 -19.93 12.76 -21.18
#